data_AF-A0A1B6G8F8-F1
#
_entry.id   AF-A0A1B6G8F8-F1
#
_cell.length_a   1.000
_cell.length_b   1.000
_cell.length_c   1.000
_cell.angle_alpha   90.00
_cell.angle_beta   90.00
_cell.angle_gamma   90.00
#
_symmetry.space_group_name_H-M   'P 1'
#
loop_
_entity.id
_entity.type
_entity.pdbx_description
1 polymer ?
#
loop_
_entity_poly.entity_id
_entity_poly.type
_entity_poly.pdbx_seq_one_letter_code
_entity_poly.pdbx_strand_id
1 'polypeptide(L)'
;MAPNWGGNEPPTATGIFDEMSPVLLMGVTPKLTKRQWLTMAAIGSVHFSSAICISLQAPFYPYEAELKQATATEYGLVFGSFELVAFLSSPIIGKHIDIIGIRTLLNVGMVIAAISAILFGML
;
A
#
# COMPACT_ATOMS: atom_id res chain seq x y z
N MET A 1 29.06 18.14 -27.35
CA MET A 1 28.84 19.53 -26.91
C MET A 1 28.01 19.45 -25.64
N ALA A 2 28.55 19.83 -24.48
CA ALA A 2 27.90 19.61 -23.18
C ALA A 2 26.72 20.58 -22.96
N PRO A 3 25.62 20.18 -22.28
CA PRO A 3 24.47 21.06 -22.05
C PRO A 3 24.76 22.07 -20.93
N ASN A 4 24.38 23.31 -21.20
CA ASN A 4 24.49 24.52 -20.40
C ASN A 4 23.37 24.62 -19.35
N TRP A 5 23.64 24.20 -18.12
CA TRP A 5 22.72 24.33 -16.97
C TRP A 5 22.77 25.73 -16.35
N GLY A 6 22.28 26.72 -17.08
CA GLY A 6 22.15 28.10 -16.61
C GLY A 6 20.80 28.70 -16.99
N GLY A 7 19.77 28.43 -16.19
CA GLY A 7 18.44 29.01 -16.39
C GLY A 7 17.51 28.72 -15.21
N ASN A 8 17.03 29.76 -14.55
CA ASN A 8 16.21 29.72 -13.34
C ASN A 8 14.72 29.58 -13.69
N GLU A 9 14.27 28.41 -14.16
CA GLU A 9 12.85 28.17 -14.45
C GLU A 9 12.30 27.02 -13.58
N PRO A 10 11.14 27.20 -12.90
CA PRO A 10 10.55 26.12 -12.13
C PRO A 10 10.12 24.96 -13.06
N PRO A 11 10.27 23.70 -12.63
CA PRO A 11 10.02 22.54 -13.48
C PRO A 11 8.57 22.55 -13.96
N THR A 12 8.38 22.82 -15.25
CA THR A 12 7.06 22.87 -15.89
C THR A 12 6.58 21.44 -16.14
N ALA A 13 5.30 21.16 -15.87
CA ALA A 13 4.70 19.82 -15.90
C ALA A 13 4.98 19.03 -17.20
N THR A 14 5.20 19.72 -18.32
CA THR A 14 5.60 19.16 -19.61
C THR A 14 6.94 18.41 -19.59
N GLY A 15 7.91 18.80 -18.76
CA GLY A 15 9.19 18.08 -18.63
C GLY A 15 9.07 16.71 -17.98
N ILE A 16 8.08 16.52 -17.11
CA ILE A 16 7.79 15.24 -16.45
C ILE A 16 7.12 14.26 -17.44
N PHE A 17 6.28 14.77 -18.35
CA PHE A 17 5.69 13.98 -19.43
C PHE A 17 6.72 13.60 -20.51
N ASP A 18 7.73 14.45 -20.74
CA ASP A 18 8.83 14.16 -21.67
C ASP A 18 9.77 13.07 -21.14
N GLU A 19 9.96 12.97 -19.80
CA GLU A 19 10.73 11.88 -19.17
C GLU A 19 9.99 10.54 -19.13
N MET A 20 8.65 10.55 -19.09
CA MET A 20 7.82 9.34 -19.08
C MET A 20 7.65 8.71 -20.49
N SER A 21 7.75 9.54 -21.54
CA SER A 21 7.70 9.17 -22.97
C SER A 21 8.71 8.08 -23.39
N PRO A 22 10.03 8.17 -23.07
CA PRO A 22 11.02 7.17 -23.51
C PRO A 22 10.83 5.79 -22.88
N VAL A 23 10.17 5.69 -21.71
CA VAL A 23 9.89 4.40 -21.06
C VAL A 23 8.77 3.63 -21.77
N LEU A 24 7.76 4.34 -22.29
CA LEU A 24 6.63 3.74 -23.00
C LEU A 24 6.93 3.48 -24.49
N LEU A 25 7.75 4.33 -25.13
CA LEU A 25 8.07 4.21 -26.56
C LEU A 25 9.14 3.15 -26.89
N MET A 26 9.98 2.75 -25.94
CA MET A 26 11.10 1.86 -26.27
C MET A 26 10.76 0.36 -26.26
N GLY A 27 9.58 -0.08 -25.81
CA GLY A 27 9.22 -1.51 -25.74
C GLY A 27 10.22 -2.37 -24.95
N VAL A 28 11.16 -1.74 -24.24
CA VAL A 28 12.13 -2.39 -23.37
C VAL A 28 11.40 -2.60 -22.06
N THR A 29 10.95 -3.83 -21.82
CA THR A 29 10.70 -4.24 -20.44
C THR A 29 12.06 -4.19 -19.73
N PRO A 30 12.29 -3.27 -18.79
CA PRO A 30 13.54 -3.28 -18.05
C PRO A 30 13.67 -4.66 -17.40
N LYS A 31 14.76 -5.37 -17.67
CA LYS A 31 15.02 -6.68 -17.06
C LYS A 31 15.09 -6.49 -15.56
N LEU A 32 14.01 -6.84 -14.87
CA LEU A 32 13.92 -6.70 -13.43
C LEU A 32 15.04 -7.53 -12.78
N THR A 33 15.78 -6.88 -11.91
CA THR A 33 16.86 -7.51 -11.16
C THR A 33 16.27 -8.55 -10.21
N LYS A 34 17.02 -9.61 -9.86
CA LYS A 34 16.57 -10.63 -8.89
C LYS A 34 16.00 -10.03 -7.59
N ARG A 35 16.58 -8.92 -7.11
CA ARG A 35 16.11 -8.18 -5.92
C ARG A 35 14.75 -7.49 -6.13
N GLN A 36 14.50 -6.95 -7.32
CA GLN A 36 13.22 -6.30 -7.65
C GLN A 36 12.12 -7.34 -7.79
N TRP A 37 12.41 -8.46 -8.48
CA TRP A 37 11.51 -9.61 -8.53
C TRP A 37 11.14 -10.13 -7.14
N LEU A 38 12.13 -10.26 -6.24
CA LEU A 38 11.88 -10.70 -4.87
C LEU A 38 11.02 -9.69 -4.07
N THR A 39 11.22 -8.39 -4.31
CA THR A 39 10.40 -7.34 -3.67
C THR A 39 8.97 -7.38 -4.19
N MET A 40 8.76 -7.57 -5.49
CA MET A 40 7.43 -7.71 -6.07
C MET A 40 6.73 -8.98 -5.56
N ALA A 41 7.46 -10.10 -5.47
CA ALA A 41 6.93 -11.34 -4.91
C ALA A 41 6.50 -11.17 -3.45
N ALA A 42 7.28 -10.45 -2.63
CA ALA A 42 6.95 -10.16 -1.24
C ALA A 42 5.72 -9.24 -1.10
N ILE A 43 5.65 -8.15 -1.89
CA ILE A 43 4.48 -7.26 -1.88
C ILE A 43 3.24 -8.03 -2.35
N GLY A 44 3.37 -8.82 -3.43
CA GLY A 44 2.29 -9.65 -3.96
C GLY A 44 1.76 -10.68 -2.96
N SER A 45 2.64 -11.36 -2.22
CA SER A 45 2.22 -12.34 -1.21
C SER A 45 1.47 -11.68 -0.04
N VAL A 46 1.88 -10.47 0.37
CA VAL A 46 1.21 -9.70 1.41
C VAL A 46 -0.20 -9.28 0.96
N HIS A 47 -0.34 -8.76 -0.27
CA HIS A 47 -1.66 -8.40 -0.80
C HIS A 47 -2.56 -9.62 -0.97
N PHE A 48 -2.02 -10.75 -1.43
CA PHE A 48 -2.75 -12.00 -1.53
C PHE A 48 -3.24 -12.48 -0.15
N SER A 49 -2.36 -12.48 0.85
CA SER A 49 -2.72 -12.85 2.23
C SER A 49 -3.78 -11.90 2.81
N SER A 50 -3.63 -10.60 2.60
CA SER A 50 -4.60 -9.59 3.05
C SER A 50 -5.97 -9.81 2.41
N ALA A 51 -6.02 -10.11 1.11
CA ALA A 51 -7.26 -10.42 0.42
C ALA A 51 -7.95 -11.67 0.98
N ILE A 52 -7.20 -12.72 1.33
CA ILE A 52 -7.74 -13.91 2.01
C ILE A 52 -8.32 -13.52 3.37
N CYS A 53 -7.57 -12.76 4.19
CA CYS A 53 -8.03 -12.33 5.51
C CYS A 53 -9.34 -11.52 5.43
N ILE A 54 -9.41 -10.54 4.54
CA ILE A 54 -10.61 -9.70 4.37
C ILE A 54 -11.79 -10.54 3.85
N SER A 55 -11.53 -11.47 2.92
CA SER A 55 -12.56 -12.37 2.40
C SER A 55 -13.14 -13.29 3.48
N LEU A 56 -12.32 -13.72 4.44
CA LEU A 56 -12.75 -14.51 5.60
C LEU A 56 -13.46 -13.66 6.66
N GLN A 57 -13.04 -12.40 6.84
CA GLN A 57 -13.65 -11.47 7.78
C GLN A 57 -15.13 -11.20 7.46
N ALA A 58 -15.48 -11.05 6.18
CA ALA A 58 -16.84 -10.74 5.75
C ALA A 58 -17.91 -11.74 6.27
N PRO A 59 -17.73 -13.08 6.17
CA PRO A 59 -18.66 -14.04 6.76
C PRO A 59 -18.38 -14.37 8.23
N PHE A 60 -17.11 -14.44 8.67
CA PHE A 60 -16.76 -14.94 10.00
C PHE A 60 -17.00 -13.91 11.10
N TYR A 61 -16.62 -12.64 10.87
CA TYR A 61 -16.67 -11.61 11.91
C TYR A 61 -18.09 -11.26 12.35
N PRO A 62 -19.07 -11.01 11.45
CA PRO A 62 -20.44 -10.77 11.87
C PRO A 62 -21.04 -11.97 12.61
N TYR A 63 -20.75 -13.18 12.14
CA TYR A 63 -21.24 -14.41 12.76
C TYR A 63 -20.75 -14.58 14.21
N GLU A 64 -19.44 -14.42 14.46
CA GLU A 64 -18.87 -14.48 15.81
C GLU A 64 -19.34 -13.30 16.69
N ALA A 65 -19.53 -12.11 16.11
CA ALA A 65 -20.04 -10.95 16.83
C ALA A 65 -21.48 -11.16 17.32
N GLU A 66 -22.35 -11.74 16.48
CA GLU A 66 -23.72 -12.09 16.86
C GLU A 66 -23.76 -13.16 17.97
N LEU A 67 -22.85 -14.15 17.95
CA LEU A 67 -22.69 -15.11 19.05
C LEU A 67 -22.34 -14.44 20.36
N LYS A 68 -21.55 -13.36 20.30
CA LYS A 68 -21.20 -12.52 21.46
C LYS A 68 -22.27 -11.46 21.79
N GLN A 69 -23.45 -11.55 21.21
CA GLN A 69 -24.59 -10.64 21.40
C GLN A 69 -24.32 -9.20 20.94
N ALA A 70 -23.37 -8.99 20.03
CA ALA A 70 -23.14 -7.70 19.39
C ALA A 70 -24.16 -7.45 18.28
N THR A 71 -24.50 -6.18 18.08
CA THR A 71 -25.48 -5.70 17.10
C THR A 71 -24.84 -5.41 15.75
N ALA A 72 -25.66 -5.38 14.69
CA ALA A 72 -25.23 -5.07 13.33
C ALA A 72 -24.50 -3.73 13.18
N THR A 73 -24.91 -2.74 13.97
CA THR A 73 -24.27 -1.43 13.98
C THR A 73 -22.87 -1.47 14.60
N GLU A 74 -22.64 -2.33 15.60
CA GLU A 74 -21.34 -2.40 16.30
C GLU A 74 -20.26 -3.02 15.41
N TYR A 75 -20.49 -4.21 14.84
CA TYR A 75 -19.50 -4.81 13.95
C TYR A 75 -19.38 -4.05 12.61
N GLY A 76 -20.47 -3.42 12.15
CA GLY A 76 -20.44 -2.50 11.01
C GLY A 76 -19.56 -1.26 11.26
N LEU A 77 -19.61 -0.70 12.47
CA LEU A 77 -18.75 0.41 12.87
C LEU A 77 -17.28 0.01 12.90
N VAL A 78 -16.95 -1.21 13.33
CA VAL A 78 -15.58 -1.72 13.29
C VAL A 78 -15.04 -1.77 11.86
N PHE A 79 -15.79 -2.36 10.92
CA PHE A 79 -15.40 -2.36 9.50
C PHE A 79 -15.24 -0.95 8.93
N GLY A 80 -16.18 -0.05 9.23
CA GLY A 80 -16.11 1.33 8.77
C GLY A 80 -14.92 2.10 9.34
N SER A 81 -14.60 1.91 10.62
CA SER A 81 -13.49 2.59 11.29
C SER A 81 -12.13 2.15 10.72
N PHE A 82 -11.97 0.87 10.36
CA PHE A 82 -10.76 0.34 9.75
C PHE A 82 -10.47 1.03 8.40
N GLU A 83 -11.46 1.09 7.52
CA GLU A 83 -11.33 1.75 6.21
C GLU A 83 -11.15 3.26 6.35
N LEU A 84 -11.76 3.90 7.36
CA LEU A 84 -11.55 5.32 7.64
C LEU A 84 -10.11 5.60 8.08
N VAL A 85 -9.53 4.77 8.94
CA VAL A 85 -8.12 4.89 9.32
C VAL A 85 -7.21 4.65 8.12
N ALA A 86 -7.48 3.64 7.29
CA ALA A 86 -6.74 3.39 6.06
C ALA A 86 -6.78 4.61 5.12
N PHE A 87 -7.97 5.17 4.91
CA PHE A 87 -8.21 6.37 4.11
C PHE A 87 -7.44 7.59 4.63
N LEU A 88 -7.47 7.86 5.94
CA LEU A 88 -6.74 8.98 6.55
C LEU A 88 -5.23 8.77 6.56
N SER A 89 -4.78 7.52 6.74
CA SER A 89 -3.36 7.18 6.77
C SER A 89 -2.70 7.36 5.40
N SER A 90 -3.43 7.11 4.32
CA SER A 90 -2.93 7.20 2.93
C SER A 90 -2.27 8.56 2.60
N PRO A 91 -2.93 9.72 2.77
CA PRO A 91 -2.30 11.01 2.51
C PRO A 91 -1.19 11.35 3.52
N ILE A 92 -1.32 10.93 4.78
CA ILE A 92 -0.32 11.22 5.83
C ILE A 92 0.99 10.49 5.53
N ILE A 93 0.92 9.18 5.32
CA ILE A 93 2.08 8.34 5.04
C ILE A 93 2.65 8.67 3.66
N GLY A 94 1.79 8.88 2.67
CA GLY A 94 2.20 9.26 1.31
C GLY A 94 3.00 10.56 1.28
N LYS A 95 2.65 11.55 2.09
CA LYS A 95 3.40 12.81 2.20
C LYS A 95 4.77 12.66 2.88
N HIS A 96 4.91 11.71 3.81
CA HIS A 96 6.15 11.53 4.59
C HIS A 96 7.06 10.40 4.05
N ILE A 97 6.71 9.83 2.89
CA ILE A 97 7.43 8.70 2.31
C ILE A 97 8.89 9.04 1.98
N ASP A 98 9.14 10.29 1.58
CA ASP A 98 10.47 10.79 1.20
C ASP A 98 11.42 10.86 2.40
N ILE A 99 10.87 11.06 3.60
CA ILE A 99 11.63 11.19 4.86
C ILE A 99 11.85 9.80 5.50
N ILE A 100 10.81 8.96 5.52
CA ILE A 100 10.82 7.66 6.21
C ILE A 100 11.53 6.58 5.36
N GLY A 101 11.39 6.68 4.04
CA GLY A 101 11.90 5.71 3.07
C GLY A 101 11.00 4.48 2.91
N ILE A 102 10.81 4.07 1.65
CA ILE A 102 9.92 2.97 1.26
C ILE A 102 10.27 1.62 1.91
N ARG A 103 11.57 1.34 2.10
CA ARG A 103 12.03 0.06 2.67
C ARG A 103 11.56 -0.13 4.11
N THR A 104 11.68 0.90 4.93
CA THR A 104 11.27 0.87 6.33
C THR A 104 9.75 0.85 6.42
N LEU A 105 9.08 1.67 5.61
CA LEU A 105 7.62 1.73 5.57
C LEU A 105 6.99 0.38 5.24
N LEU A 106 7.48 -0.31 4.20
CA LEU A 106 6.99 -1.63 3.83
C LEU A 106 7.21 -2.67 4.94
N ASN A 107 8.40 -2.69 5.55
CA ASN A 107 8.68 -3.64 6.64
C ASN A 107 7.79 -3.41 7.87
N VAL A 108 7.63 -2.15 8.29
CA VAL A 108 6.77 -1.80 9.44
C VAL A 108 5.31 -2.11 9.12
N GLY A 109 4.83 -1.76 7.93
CA GLY A 109 3.46 -2.08 7.49
C GLY A 109 3.18 -3.58 7.49
N MET A 110 4.11 -4.39 6.97
CA MET A 110 3.97 -5.86 6.98
C MET A 110 3.90 -6.43 8.39
N VAL A 111 4.73 -5.96 9.31
CA VAL A 111 4.73 -6.42 10.71
C VAL A 111 3.44 -6.03 11.42
N ILE A 112 2.99 -4.78 11.28
CA ILE A 112 1.73 -4.31 11.86
C ILE A 112 0.55 -5.11 11.32
N ALA A 113 0.49 -5.33 9.99
CA ALA A 113 -0.54 -6.14 9.36
C ALA A 113 -0.55 -7.58 9.91
N ALA A 114 0.62 -8.22 10.02
CA ALA A 114 0.73 -9.56 10.58
C ALA A 114 0.27 -9.64 12.05
N ILE A 115 0.68 -8.69 12.89
CA ILE A 115 0.25 -8.64 14.29
C ILE A 115 -1.27 -8.44 14.38
N SER A 116 -1.84 -7.52 13.59
CA SER A 116 -3.28 -7.30 13.57
C SER A 116 -4.07 -8.53 13.12
N ALA A 117 -3.56 -9.27 12.13
CA ALA A 117 -4.19 -10.50 11.66
C ALA A 117 -4.17 -11.61 12.72
N ILE A 118 -3.06 -11.75 13.46
CA ILE A 118 -2.96 -12.73 14.57
C ILE A 118 -3.92 -12.36 15.70
N LEU A 119 -3.94 -11.08 16.12
CA LEU A 119 -4.84 -10.60 17.16
C LEU A 119 -6.31 -10.79 16.77
N PHE A 120 -6.64 -10.52 15.51
CA PHE A 120 -7.98 -10.74 14.98
C PHE A 120 -8.36 -12.24 15.00
N GLY A 121 -7.43 -13.13 14.67
CA GLY A 121 -7.66 -14.57 14.71
C GLY A 121 -7.77 -15.17 16.13
N MET A 122 -7.39 -14.44 17.17
CA MET A 122 -7.58 -14.85 18.57
C MET A 122 -8.94 -14.43 19.16
N LEU A 123 -9.76 -13.72 18.38
CA LEU A 123 -11.08 -13.24 18.78
C LEU A 123 -12.13 -14.33 18.61
#